data_AF-A0A135YYK8-F1
#
_entry.id   AF-A0A135YYK8-F1
#
_cell.length_a   1.000
_cell.length_b   1.000
_cell.length_c   1.000
_cell.angle_alpha   90.00
_cell.angle_beta   90.00
_cell.angle_gamma   90.00
#
_symmetry.space_group_name_H-M   'P 1'
#
loop_
_entity.id
_entity.type
_entity.pdbx_description
1 polymer ?
#
loop_
_entity_poly.entity_id
_entity_poly.type
_entity_poly.pdbx_seq_one_letter_code
_entity_poly.pdbx_strand_id
1 'polypeptide(L)'
;MKNLTVELKKCKRTGILVVLPLVGLLGALYAFINFIVRKEVLLSLPLPHMDVLLTQLYGMIMVLNMFGIIVATTLTYNMEFQGNAIKKMYMLPFKTSSIFKNKFYILFVLLAFCIVLQNGALCIIGNVFLPNGTFELLTLVKYTVYCFVSSLPVLAFMLLVSSRCENIWFTLGVGVAGFFSGMAMSLSDISLFLVNPFVLMMKPAVASTASIDTGILILGVFETIIFFMIGWYLCKIKHYE
;
A
#
# COMPACT_ATOMS: atom_id res chain seq x y z
N MET A 1 -12.20 15.00 16.95
CA MET A 1 -10.81 15.51 16.81
C MET A 1 -9.86 15.03 17.89
N LYS A 2 -10.25 14.99 19.19
CA LYS A 2 -9.37 14.50 20.29
C LYS A 2 -8.83 13.07 20.05
N ASN A 3 -9.66 12.14 19.56
CA ASN A 3 -9.24 10.74 19.36
C ASN A 3 -8.14 10.54 18.30
N LEU A 4 -8.18 11.30 17.19
CA LEU A 4 -7.18 11.19 16.12
C LEU A 4 -5.81 11.72 16.58
N THR A 5 -5.81 12.80 17.37
CA THR A 5 -4.57 13.39 17.91
C THR A 5 -3.90 12.45 18.91
N VAL A 6 -4.68 11.71 19.69
CA VAL A 6 -4.17 10.69 20.62
C VAL A 6 -3.55 9.52 19.85
N GLU A 7 -4.24 9.00 18.82
CA GLU A 7 -3.70 7.93 17.98
C GLU A 7 -2.44 8.35 17.22
N LEU A 8 -2.36 9.59 16.73
CA LEU A 8 -1.13 10.14 16.13
C LEU A 8 0.02 10.20 17.14
N LYS A 9 -0.24 10.63 18.39
CA LYS A 9 0.79 10.64 19.44
C LYS A 9 1.26 9.23 19.79
N LYS A 10 0.37 8.24 19.83
CA LYS A 10 0.75 6.82 19.99
C LYS A 10 1.64 6.36 18.85
N CYS A 11 1.22 6.57 17.61
CA CYS A 11 1.97 6.20 16.41
C CYS A 11 3.33 6.91 16.31
N LYS A 12 3.45 8.13 16.86
CA LYS A 12 4.71 8.88 16.91
C LYS A 12 5.70 8.27 17.91
N ARG A 13 5.22 7.82 19.08
CA ARG A 13 6.08 7.19 20.12
C ARG A 13 6.59 5.81 19.70
N THR A 14 5.83 5.10 18.87
CA THR A 14 6.18 3.75 18.39
C THR A 14 6.97 3.74 17.09
N GLY A 15 7.29 4.91 16.52
CA GLY A 15 8.10 5.02 15.28
C GLY A 15 7.39 4.59 14.01
N ILE A 16 6.11 4.20 14.07
CA ILE A 16 5.32 3.77 12.90
C ILE A 16 5.11 4.90 11.90
N LEU A 17 5.01 6.13 12.41
CA LEU A 17 4.99 7.34 11.59
C LEU A 17 6.22 7.49 10.69
N VAL A 18 7.31 6.75 10.97
CA VAL A 18 8.57 6.77 10.22
C VAL A 18 8.63 5.64 9.18
N VAL A 19 7.92 4.52 9.38
CA VAL A 19 8.02 3.32 8.53
C VAL A 19 7.60 3.60 7.09
N LEU A 20 6.41 4.13 6.86
CA LEU A 20 5.92 4.42 5.50
C LEU A 20 6.73 5.53 4.80
N PRO A 21 7.11 6.64 5.45
CA PRO A 21 8.04 7.62 4.85
C PRO A 21 9.42 7.02 4.50
N LEU A 22 9.97 6.14 5.33
CA LEU A 22 11.22 5.44 5.02
C LEU A 22 11.08 4.55 3.80
N VAL A 23 9.97 3.81 3.68
CA VAL A 23 9.67 3.00 2.48
C VAL A 23 9.54 3.91 1.25
N GLY A 24 8.95 5.09 1.40
CA GLY A 24 8.88 6.11 0.35
C GLY A 24 10.27 6.54 -0.13
N LEU A 25 11.15 6.89 0.82
CA LEU A 25 12.52 7.30 0.54
C LEU A 25 13.36 6.16 -0.07
N LEU A 26 13.24 4.95 0.48
CA LEU A 26 13.92 3.76 -0.04
C LEU A 26 13.42 3.41 -1.45
N GLY A 27 12.12 3.52 -1.71
CA GLY A 27 11.53 3.32 -3.05
C GLY A 27 12.03 4.35 -4.07
N ALA A 28 12.13 5.62 -3.65
CA ALA A 28 12.72 6.68 -4.47
C ALA A 28 14.18 6.40 -4.82
N LEU A 29 15.01 6.07 -3.81
CA LEU A 29 16.42 5.73 -4.01
C LEU A 29 16.58 4.49 -4.90
N TYR A 30 15.76 3.47 -4.67
CA TYR A 30 15.74 2.27 -5.48
C TYR A 30 15.45 2.56 -6.94
N ALA A 31 14.47 3.43 -7.22
CA ALA A 31 14.14 3.84 -8.59
C ALA A 31 15.33 4.49 -9.30
N PHE A 32 16.06 5.38 -8.61
CA PHE A 32 17.27 6.01 -9.16
C PHE A 32 18.38 5.00 -9.44
N ILE A 33 18.70 4.14 -8.48
CA ILE A 33 19.76 3.13 -8.64
C ILE A 33 19.41 2.16 -9.78
N ASN A 34 18.16 1.68 -9.81
CA ASN A 34 17.68 0.75 -10.83
C ASN A 34 17.75 1.39 -12.22
N PHE A 35 17.34 2.65 -12.36
CA PHE A 35 17.46 3.38 -13.61
C PHE A 35 18.92 3.55 -14.06
N ILE A 36 19.84 3.94 -13.16
CA ILE A 36 21.26 4.12 -13.49
C ILE A 36 21.89 2.80 -13.94
N VAL A 37 21.63 1.71 -13.21
CA VAL A 37 22.22 0.39 -13.49
C VAL A 37 21.64 -0.25 -14.75
N ARG A 38 20.34 -0.11 -15.00
CA ARG A 38 19.66 -0.77 -16.13
C ARG A 38 19.41 0.16 -17.32
N LYS A 39 19.98 1.38 -17.33
CA LYS A 39 19.71 2.42 -18.33
C LYS A 39 19.75 1.89 -19.76
N GLU A 40 20.79 1.15 -20.12
CA GLU A 40 20.98 0.64 -21.49
C GLU A 40 19.97 -0.44 -21.87
N VAL A 41 19.53 -1.25 -20.92
CA VAL A 41 18.49 -2.29 -21.13
C VAL A 41 17.10 -1.67 -21.18
N LEU A 42 16.84 -0.66 -20.34
CA LEU A 42 15.56 0.06 -20.27
C LEU A 42 15.29 0.91 -21.51
N LEU A 43 16.34 1.54 -22.06
CA LEU A 43 16.25 2.38 -23.26
C LEU A 43 16.27 1.58 -24.58
N SER A 44 16.66 0.30 -24.54
CA SER A 44 16.68 -0.58 -25.71
C SER A 44 15.43 -1.47 -25.83
N LEU A 45 14.54 -1.45 -24.84
CA LEU A 45 13.27 -2.16 -24.89
C LEU A 45 12.37 -1.57 -26.00
N PRO A 46 11.70 -2.40 -26.82
CA PRO A 46 10.79 -1.96 -27.89
C PRO A 46 9.44 -1.46 -27.34
N LEU A 47 9.45 -0.82 -26.17
CA LEU A 47 8.29 -0.26 -25.49
C LEU A 47 8.43 1.26 -25.41
N PRO A 48 7.31 2.01 -25.40
CA PRO A 48 7.36 3.45 -25.14
C PRO A 48 8.10 3.73 -23.83
N HIS A 49 9.02 4.68 -23.84
CA HIS A 49 9.86 5.02 -22.68
C HIS A 49 9.04 5.35 -21.41
N MET A 50 7.83 5.90 -21.59
CA MET A 50 6.89 6.15 -20.50
C MET A 50 6.32 4.85 -19.90
N ASP A 51 6.01 3.86 -20.74
CA ASP A 51 5.54 2.55 -20.28
C ASP A 51 6.65 1.81 -19.54
N VAL A 52 7.90 1.87 -20.02
CA VAL A 52 9.04 1.29 -19.30
C VAL A 52 9.19 1.90 -17.90
N LEU A 53 9.01 3.21 -17.77
CA LEU A 53 9.07 3.89 -16.47
C LEU A 53 7.90 3.51 -15.55
N LEU A 54 6.69 3.44 -16.07
CA LEU A 54 5.46 3.17 -15.29
C LEU A 54 5.19 1.68 -15.03
N THR A 55 5.79 0.77 -15.79
CA THR A 55 5.57 -0.68 -15.60
C THR A 55 6.76 -1.30 -14.87
N GLN A 56 7.99 -1.02 -15.31
CA GLN A 56 9.19 -1.65 -14.74
C GLN A 56 9.68 -0.96 -13.47
N LEU A 57 9.86 0.37 -13.50
CA LEU A 57 10.37 1.10 -12.32
C LEU A 57 9.27 1.28 -11.28
N TYR A 58 8.09 1.72 -11.70
CA TYR A 58 6.96 1.88 -10.79
C TYR A 58 6.43 0.53 -10.27
N GLY A 59 6.47 -0.54 -11.09
CA GLY A 59 6.07 -1.88 -10.64
C GLY A 59 6.91 -2.38 -9.46
N MET A 60 8.21 -2.12 -9.48
CA MET A 60 9.09 -2.46 -8.35
C MET A 60 8.85 -1.58 -7.11
N ILE A 61 8.53 -0.30 -7.31
CA ILE A 61 8.11 0.60 -6.23
C ILE A 61 6.80 0.11 -5.59
N MET A 62 5.86 -0.39 -6.38
CA MET A 62 4.60 -0.98 -5.89
C MET A 62 4.84 -2.19 -4.99
N VAL A 63 5.80 -3.06 -5.33
CA VAL A 63 6.19 -4.17 -4.46
C VAL A 63 6.72 -3.67 -3.12
N LEU A 64 7.59 -2.65 -3.12
CA LEU A 64 8.08 -2.01 -1.88
C LEU A 64 6.94 -1.40 -1.06
N ASN A 65 5.98 -0.73 -1.71
CA ASN A 65 4.80 -0.19 -1.05
C ASN A 65 3.95 -1.28 -0.41
N MET A 66 3.81 -2.44 -1.06
CA MET A 66 3.06 -3.56 -0.50
C MET A 66 3.69 -4.04 0.81
N PHE A 67 5.01 -4.28 0.83
CA PHE A 67 5.72 -4.64 2.05
C PHE A 67 5.64 -3.54 3.10
N GLY A 68 5.75 -2.28 2.69
CA GLY A 68 5.56 -1.13 3.57
C GLY A 68 4.19 -1.12 4.25
N ILE A 69 3.12 -1.39 3.49
CA ILE A 69 1.76 -1.53 4.02
C ILE A 69 1.71 -2.70 5.02
N ILE A 70 2.18 -3.89 4.64
CA ILE A 70 2.15 -5.10 5.48
C ILE A 70 2.83 -4.87 6.84
N VAL A 71 4.03 -4.29 6.83
CA VAL A 71 4.79 -4.00 8.05
C VAL A 71 4.12 -2.90 8.85
N ALA A 72 3.68 -1.81 8.20
CA ALA A 72 3.05 -0.69 8.87
C ALA A 72 1.74 -1.09 9.56
N THR A 73 0.84 -1.81 8.88
CA THR A 73 -0.44 -2.27 9.47
C THR A 73 -0.21 -3.22 10.65
N THR A 74 0.74 -4.15 10.50
CA THR A 74 1.05 -5.15 11.53
C THR A 74 1.59 -4.47 12.79
N LEU A 75 2.58 -3.58 12.64
CA LEU A 75 3.13 -2.84 13.78
C LEU A 75 2.09 -1.90 14.42
N THR A 76 1.22 -1.30 13.61
CA THR A 76 0.18 -0.36 14.08
C THR A 76 -0.86 -1.01 14.97
N TYR A 77 -1.18 -2.28 14.76
CA TYR A 77 -2.15 -2.99 15.58
C TYR A 77 -1.50 -3.81 16.70
N ASN A 78 -0.28 -4.33 16.49
CA ASN A 78 0.50 -4.99 17.54
C ASN A 78 0.62 -4.15 18.81
N MET A 79 0.84 -2.83 18.70
CA MET A 79 0.91 -1.95 19.87
C MET A 79 -0.35 -1.98 20.76
N GLU A 80 -1.51 -2.34 20.19
CA GLU A 80 -2.76 -2.43 20.92
C GLU A 80 -2.85 -3.75 21.71
N PHE A 81 -2.23 -4.83 21.22
CA PHE A 81 -2.16 -6.12 21.93
C PHE A 81 -1.05 -6.18 22.98
N GLN A 82 0.02 -5.42 22.80
CA GLN A 82 1.13 -5.39 23.75
C GLN A 82 0.68 -4.97 25.15
N GLY A 83 1.05 -5.78 26.15
CA GLY A 83 0.76 -5.51 27.56
C GLY A 83 -0.73 -5.56 27.94
N ASN A 84 -1.56 -6.30 27.18
CA ASN A 84 -3.02 -6.33 27.35
C ASN A 84 -3.65 -4.94 27.26
N ALA A 85 -3.04 -4.00 26.51
CA ALA A 85 -3.50 -2.62 26.41
C ALA A 85 -4.93 -2.55 25.86
N ILE A 86 -5.31 -3.44 24.93
CA ILE A 86 -6.69 -3.61 24.47
C ILE A 86 -7.66 -3.93 25.61
N LYS A 87 -7.32 -4.83 26.53
CA LYS A 87 -8.15 -5.17 27.70
C LYS A 87 -8.29 -3.97 28.64
N LYS A 88 -7.23 -3.19 28.84
CA LYS A 88 -7.27 -1.95 29.63
C LYS A 88 -8.06 -0.84 28.92
N MET A 89 -8.02 -0.78 27.59
CA MET A 89 -8.81 0.17 26.79
C MET A 89 -10.29 -0.19 26.75
N TYR A 90 -10.66 -1.48 26.82
CA TYR A 90 -12.06 -1.90 26.98
C TYR A 90 -12.71 -1.41 28.28
N MET A 91 -11.91 -1.09 29.31
CA MET A 91 -12.39 -0.54 30.58
C MET A 91 -12.60 0.99 30.55
N LEU A 92 -12.13 1.65 29.49
CA LEU A 92 -12.31 3.10 29.28
C LEU A 92 -13.49 3.33 28.32
N PRO A 93 -14.18 4.49 28.38
CA PRO A 93 -15.31 4.82 27.52
C PRO A 93 -14.88 5.17 26.07
N PHE A 94 -13.97 4.40 25.48
CA PHE A 94 -13.54 4.55 24.10
C PHE A 94 -14.21 3.50 23.20
N LYS A 95 -14.80 3.94 22.09
CA LYS A 95 -15.34 3.04 21.07
C LYS A 95 -14.19 2.41 20.29
N THR A 96 -14.00 1.10 20.42
CA THR A 96 -13.03 0.29 19.64
C THR A 96 -13.13 0.50 18.14
N SER A 97 -14.35 0.65 17.62
CA SER A 97 -14.59 0.95 16.20
C SER A 97 -13.97 2.28 15.73
N SER A 98 -13.79 3.25 16.63
CA SER A 98 -13.13 4.53 16.32
C SER A 98 -11.61 4.38 16.18
N ILE A 99 -11.01 3.36 16.79
CA ILE A 99 -9.56 3.12 16.73
C ILE A 99 -9.21 2.58 15.34
N PHE A 100 -9.94 1.57 14.86
CA PHE A 100 -9.80 1.02 13.52
C PHE A 100 -9.89 2.13 12.45
N LYS A 101 -10.96 2.94 12.51
CA LYS A 101 -11.18 4.05 11.59
C LYS A 101 -10.02 5.06 11.61
N ASN A 102 -9.56 5.47 12.79
CA ASN A 102 -8.46 6.43 12.91
C ASN A 102 -7.13 5.87 12.37
N LYS A 103 -6.80 4.61 12.67
CA LYS A 103 -5.58 3.95 12.17
C LYS A 103 -5.59 3.82 10.65
N PHE A 104 -6.74 3.46 10.07
CA PHE A 104 -6.90 3.44 8.62
C PHE A 104 -6.61 4.82 8.01
N TYR A 105 -7.17 5.91 8.53
CA TYR A 105 -6.87 7.26 8.02
C TYR A 105 -5.40 7.67 8.18
N ILE A 106 -4.76 7.34 9.30
CA ILE A 106 -3.33 7.65 9.51
C ILE A 106 -2.50 6.93 8.45
N LEU A 107 -2.74 5.63 8.23
CA LEU A 107 -2.01 4.84 7.24
C LEU A 107 -2.33 5.28 5.81
N PHE A 108 -3.57 5.66 5.52
CA PHE A 108 -3.98 6.24 4.23
C PHE A 108 -3.18 7.51 3.90
N VAL A 109 -3.09 8.46 4.83
CA VAL A 109 -2.34 9.71 4.64
C VAL A 109 -0.84 9.43 4.48
N LEU A 110 -0.30 8.51 5.27
CA LEU A 110 1.12 8.14 5.18
C LEU A 110 1.45 7.44 3.86
N LEU A 111 0.55 6.59 3.36
CA LEU A 111 0.71 5.93 2.07
C LEU A 111 0.64 6.95 0.92
N ALA A 112 -0.29 7.91 0.99
CA ALA A 112 -0.36 9.00 0.02
C ALA A 112 0.95 9.82 0.02
N PHE A 113 1.50 10.14 1.19
CA PHE A 113 2.77 10.83 1.31
C PHE A 113 3.95 10.01 0.73
N CYS A 114 4.00 8.71 1.01
CA CYS A 114 4.97 7.76 0.46
C CYS A 114 4.97 7.77 -1.07
N ILE A 115 3.78 7.69 -1.67
CA ILE A 115 3.59 7.68 -3.13
C ILE A 115 3.97 9.03 -3.74
N VAL A 116 3.64 10.16 -3.10
CA VAL A 116 4.06 11.49 -3.60
C VAL A 116 5.58 11.60 -3.65
N LEU A 117 6.30 11.13 -2.62
CA LEU A 117 7.76 11.12 -2.61
C LEU A 117 8.35 10.27 -3.75
N GLN A 118 7.81 9.07 -3.95
CA GLN A 118 8.26 8.16 -5.01
C GLN A 118 7.97 8.70 -6.42
N ASN A 119 6.82 9.35 -6.62
CA ASN A 119 6.49 9.99 -7.90
C ASN A 119 7.35 11.23 -8.16
N GLY A 120 7.77 11.95 -7.12
CA GLY A 120 8.78 13.00 -7.25
C GLY A 120 10.08 12.47 -7.84
N ALA A 121 10.56 11.33 -7.36
CA ALA A 121 11.75 10.66 -7.91
C ALA A 121 11.56 10.26 -9.38
N LEU A 122 10.42 9.64 -9.71
CA LEU A 122 10.08 9.25 -11.08
C LEU A 122 9.94 10.43 -12.03
N CYS A 123 9.41 11.57 -11.56
CA CYS A 123 9.32 12.79 -12.35
C CYS A 123 10.71 13.34 -12.68
N ILE A 124 11.66 13.30 -11.74
CA ILE A 124 13.04 13.70 -11.97
C ILE A 124 13.70 12.76 -12.98
N ILE A 125 13.51 11.44 -12.82
CA ILE A 125 14.05 10.44 -13.77
C ILE A 125 13.46 10.67 -15.17
N GLY A 126 12.15 10.86 -15.25
CA GLY A 126 11.38 11.17 -16.44
C GLY A 126 11.92 12.38 -17.20
N ASN A 127 12.12 13.49 -16.50
CA ASN A 127 12.51 14.76 -17.13
C ASN A 127 14.00 14.84 -17.50
N VAL A 128 14.87 14.19 -16.72
CA VAL A 128 16.34 14.31 -16.91
C VAL A 128 16.89 13.26 -17.87
N PHE A 129 16.31 12.06 -17.89
CA PHE A 129 16.93 10.93 -18.59
C PHE A 129 16.14 10.37 -19.77
N LEU A 130 14.86 10.70 -19.93
CA LEU A 130 14.10 10.27 -21.12
C LEU A 130 14.33 11.22 -22.30
N PRO A 131 14.25 10.71 -23.55
CA PRO A 131 14.32 11.54 -24.74
C PRO A 131 13.23 12.63 -24.75
N ASN A 132 13.60 13.82 -25.23
CA ASN A 132 12.71 14.98 -25.31
C ASN A 132 11.37 14.63 -25.99
N GLY A 133 10.25 14.95 -25.32
CA GLY A 133 8.90 14.74 -25.85
C GLY A 133 8.25 13.39 -25.52
N THR A 134 8.94 12.49 -24.79
CA THR A 134 8.37 11.18 -24.40
C THR A 134 7.75 11.17 -22.99
N PHE A 135 8.04 12.17 -22.17
CA PHE A 135 7.53 12.26 -20.81
C PHE A 135 6.21 13.06 -20.74
N GLU A 136 5.15 12.40 -20.30
CA GLU A 136 3.84 13.04 -20.06
C GLU A 136 3.49 13.02 -18.57
N LEU A 137 3.58 14.18 -17.93
CA LEU A 137 3.27 14.33 -16.50
C LEU A 137 1.82 13.94 -16.18
N LEU A 138 0.88 14.20 -17.08
CA LEU A 138 -0.53 13.82 -16.89
C LEU A 138 -0.71 12.30 -16.81
N THR A 139 0.02 11.56 -17.65
CA THR A 139 -0.02 10.09 -17.69
C THR A 139 0.60 9.49 -16.43
N LEU A 140 1.70 10.09 -15.92
CA LEU A 140 2.27 9.74 -14.62
C LEU A 140 1.22 9.91 -13.50
N VAL A 141 0.60 11.09 -13.39
CA VAL A 141 -0.36 11.39 -12.31
C VAL A 141 -1.57 10.45 -12.36
N LYS A 142 -2.11 10.18 -13.55
CA LYS A 142 -3.24 9.24 -13.69
C LYS A 142 -2.85 7.83 -13.25
N TYR A 143 -1.66 7.37 -13.64
CA TYR A 143 -1.14 6.08 -13.25
C TYR A 143 -0.83 6.00 -11.74
N THR A 144 -0.33 7.08 -11.15
CA THR A 144 -0.15 7.21 -9.70
C THR A 144 -1.46 7.01 -8.96
N VAL A 145 -2.53 7.68 -9.39
CA VAL A 145 -3.86 7.55 -8.76
C VAL A 145 -4.39 6.13 -8.92
N TYR A 146 -4.21 5.55 -10.10
CA TYR A 146 -4.58 4.16 -10.37
C TYR A 146 -3.92 3.19 -9.39
N CYS A 147 -2.61 3.29 -9.23
CA CYS A 147 -1.85 2.45 -8.31
C CYS A 147 -2.11 2.75 -6.83
N PHE A 148 -2.42 4.00 -6.48
CA PHE A 148 -2.84 4.34 -5.12
C PHE A 148 -4.15 3.63 -4.79
N VAL A 149 -5.16 3.73 -5.66
CA VAL A 149 -6.46 3.08 -5.45
C VAL A 149 -6.31 1.56 -5.37
N SER A 150 -5.49 0.94 -6.22
CA SER A 150 -5.27 -0.51 -6.20
C SER A 150 -4.54 -1.01 -4.94
N SER A 151 -3.82 -0.15 -4.22
CA SER A 151 -3.15 -0.48 -2.96
C SER A 151 -4.04 -0.40 -1.71
N LEU A 152 -5.18 0.30 -1.79
CA LEU A 152 -6.11 0.48 -0.68
C LEU A 152 -6.75 -0.81 -0.17
N PRO A 153 -7.14 -1.78 -1.02
CA PRO A 153 -7.66 -3.08 -0.57
C PRO A 153 -6.67 -3.82 0.33
N VAL A 154 -5.39 -3.84 -0.05
CA VAL A 154 -4.33 -4.49 0.73
C VAL A 154 -4.16 -3.81 2.08
N LEU A 155 -4.19 -2.47 2.11
CA LEU A 155 -4.14 -1.71 3.36
C LEU A 155 -5.33 -2.03 4.27
N ALA A 156 -6.55 -2.05 3.73
CA ALA A 156 -7.75 -2.37 4.49
C ALA A 156 -7.75 -3.83 5.00
N PHE A 157 -7.39 -4.77 4.13
CA PHE A 157 -7.32 -6.20 4.44
C PHE A 157 -6.26 -6.49 5.51
N MET A 158 -5.04 -6.00 5.34
CA MET A 158 -3.97 -6.23 6.30
C MET A 158 -4.26 -5.59 7.66
N LEU A 159 -4.92 -4.43 7.68
CA LEU A 159 -5.36 -3.78 8.92
C LEU A 159 -6.48 -4.59 9.61
N LEU A 160 -7.41 -5.16 8.84
CA LEU A 160 -8.41 -6.09 9.35
C LEU A 160 -7.76 -7.33 9.96
N VAL A 161 -6.87 -8.02 9.26
CA VAL A 161 -6.17 -9.20 9.78
C VAL A 161 -5.38 -8.85 11.04
N SER A 162 -4.64 -7.73 11.00
CA SER A 162 -3.88 -7.25 12.16
C SER A 162 -4.76 -6.93 13.35
N SER A 163 -6.01 -6.50 13.14
CA SER A 163 -6.95 -6.22 14.24
C SER A 163 -7.50 -7.47 14.95
N ARG A 164 -7.31 -8.66 14.37
CA ARG A 164 -7.89 -9.92 14.86
C ARG A 164 -6.83 -10.89 15.37
N CYS A 165 -5.60 -10.73 14.95
CA CYS A 165 -4.50 -11.63 15.27
C CYS A 165 -3.47 -10.91 16.14
N GLU A 166 -3.30 -11.35 17.38
CA GLU A 166 -2.33 -10.77 18.32
C GLU A 166 -0.88 -11.08 17.91
N ASN A 167 -0.68 -12.22 17.25
CA ASN A 167 0.64 -12.66 16.85
C ASN A 167 1.13 -11.89 15.60
N ILE A 168 2.20 -11.12 15.81
CA ILE A 168 2.90 -10.36 14.77
C ILE A 168 3.36 -11.27 13.62
N TRP A 169 3.93 -12.43 13.95
CA TRP A 169 4.45 -13.35 12.93
C TRP A 169 3.34 -13.95 12.08
N PHE A 170 2.16 -14.14 12.66
CA PHE A 170 0.99 -14.61 11.93
C PHE A 170 0.50 -13.55 10.93
N THR A 171 0.34 -12.31 11.39
CA THR A 171 -0.11 -11.19 10.54
C THR A 171 0.88 -10.87 9.43
N LEU A 172 2.19 -10.85 9.74
CA LEU A 172 3.25 -10.75 8.73
C LEU A 172 3.21 -11.93 7.75
N GLY A 173 3.05 -13.17 8.25
CA GLY A 173 2.97 -14.37 7.43
C GLY A 173 1.81 -14.32 6.43
N VAL A 174 0.63 -13.85 6.86
CA VAL A 174 -0.51 -13.61 5.97
C VAL A 174 -0.18 -12.60 4.88
N GLY A 175 0.50 -11.50 5.23
CA GLY A 175 0.93 -10.49 4.26
C GLY A 175 1.92 -11.03 3.23
N VAL A 176 2.93 -11.79 3.67
CA VAL A 176 3.95 -12.38 2.79
C VAL A 176 3.36 -13.48 1.90
N ALA A 177 2.50 -14.34 2.45
CA ALA A 177 1.77 -15.33 1.65
C ALA A 177 0.82 -14.66 0.65
N GLY A 178 0.16 -13.57 1.05
CA GLY A 178 -0.64 -12.72 0.19
C GLY A 178 0.18 -12.14 -0.97
N PHE A 179 1.38 -11.63 -0.69
CA PHE A 179 2.30 -11.15 -1.74
C PHE A 179 2.65 -12.25 -2.75
N PHE A 180 3.11 -13.41 -2.30
CA PHE A 180 3.52 -14.49 -3.21
C PHE A 180 2.34 -15.06 -4.01
N SER A 181 1.17 -15.22 -3.39
CA SER A 181 -0.05 -15.64 -4.09
C SER A 181 -0.52 -14.57 -5.09
N GLY A 182 -0.45 -13.29 -4.70
CA GLY A 182 -0.73 -12.14 -5.55
C GLY A 182 0.13 -12.13 -6.79
N MET A 183 1.45 -12.29 -6.62
CA MET A 183 2.41 -12.33 -7.72
C MET A 183 2.17 -13.53 -8.65
N ALA A 184 1.97 -14.73 -8.09
CA ALA A 184 1.71 -15.93 -8.89
C ALA A 184 0.42 -15.82 -9.73
N MET A 185 -0.66 -15.32 -9.13
CA MET A 185 -1.97 -15.22 -9.80
C MET A 185 -2.07 -14.02 -10.74
N SER A 186 -1.33 -12.93 -10.49
CA SER A 186 -1.34 -11.72 -11.33
C SER A 186 -0.86 -11.94 -12.77
N LEU A 187 -0.13 -13.04 -13.01
CA LEU A 187 0.32 -13.47 -14.33
C LEU A 187 -0.77 -14.15 -15.16
N SER A 188 -1.91 -14.49 -14.55
CA SER A 188 -3.01 -15.16 -15.24
C SER A 188 -4.14 -14.20 -15.59
N ASP A 189 -4.85 -14.48 -16.69
CA ASP A 189 -5.94 -13.63 -17.19
C ASP A 189 -7.31 -13.97 -16.58
N ILE A 190 -7.35 -14.81 -15.54
CA ILE A 190 -8.58 -15.23 -14.88
C ILE A 190 -9.09 -14.09 -13.98
N SER A 191 -10.24 -13.50 -14.35
CA SER A 191 -10.86 -12.39 -13.63
C SER A 191 -11.26 -12.72 -12.19
N LEU A 192 -11.49 -13.99 -11.86
CA LEU A 192 -11.80 -14.45 -10.50
C LEU A 192 -10.68 -14.12 -9.49
N PHE A 193 -9.41 -14.12 -9.93
CA PHE A 193 -8.29 -13.86 -9.03
C PHE A 193 -8.19 -12.39 -8.61
N LEU A 194 -8.89 -11.48 -9.28
CA LEU A 194 -8.95 -10.07 -8.90
C LEU A 194 -9.66 -9.86 -7.55
N VAL A 195 -10.41 -10.85 -7.05
CA VAL A 195 -11.01 -10.85 -5.70
C VAL A 195 -9.93 -10.88 -4.59
N ASN A 196 -8.71 -11.30 -4.94
CA ASN A 196 -7.59 -11.25 -4.02
C ASN A 196 -6.97 -9.83 -4.04
N PRO A 197 -6.98 -9.10 -2.92
CA PRO A 197 -6.50 -7.71 -2.88
C PRO A 197 -5.02 -7.59 -3.28
N PHE A 198 -4.23 -8.64 -3.04
CA PHE A 198 -2.81 -8.66 -3.43
C PHE A 198 -2.63 -8.78 -4.94
N VAL A 199 -3.51 -9.51 -5.63
CA VAL A 199 -3.51 -9.62 -7.10
C VAL A 199 -3.90 -8.28 -7.71
N LEU A 200 -4.92 -7.64 -7.15
CA LEU A 200 -5.43 -6.35 -7.61
C LEU A 200 -4.36 -5.25 -7.52
N MET A 201 -3.57 -5.23 -6.44
CA MET A 201 -2.43 -4.33 -6.30
C MET A 201 -1.29 -4.66 -7.27
N MET A 202 -1.06 -5.93 -7.62
CA MET A 202 0.04 -6.36 -8.50
C MET A 202 -0.26 -6.21 -10.00
N LYS A 203 -1.53 -6.23 -10.41
CA LYS A 203 -1.94 -6.12 -11.82
C LYS A 203 -1.32 -4.94 -12.57
N PRO A 204 -1.33 -3.70 -12.02
CA PRO A 204 -0.65 -2.56 -12.65
C PRO A 204 0.86 -2.81 -12.84
N ALA A 205 1.51 -3.44 -11.86
CA ALA A 205 2.95 -3.69 -11.89
C ALA A 205 3.37 -4.75 -12.92
N VAL A 206 2.46 -5.65 -13.30
CA VAL A 206 2.72 -6.74 -14.25
C VAL A 206 2.25 -6.40 -15.67
N ALA A 207 1.44 -5.34 -15.84
CA ALA A 207 0.99 -4.89 -17.14
C ALA A 207 2.16 -4.32 -17.97
N SER A 208 2.17 -4.62 -19.27
CA SER A 208 3.19 -4.11 -20.21
C SER A 208 2.86 -2.73 -20.79
N THR A 209 1.70 -2.16 -20.44
CA THR A 209 1.24 -0.84 -20.91
C THR A 209 0.73 -0.02 -19.74
N ALA A 210 0.95 1.30 -19.74
CA ALA A 210 0.40 2.22 -18.76
C ALA A 210 -1.09 2.55 -19.01
N SER A 211 -1.87 1.57 -19.48
CA SER A 211 -3.31 1.72 -19.67
C SER A 211 -4.03 1.59 -18.32
N ILE A 212 -5.02 2.45 -18.11
CA ILE A 212 -5.82 2.46 -16.88
C ILE A 212 -6.98 1.51 -17.09
N ASP A 213 -7.00 0.42 -16.33
CA ASP A 213 -8.14 -0.48 -16.28
C ASP A 213 -9.18 0.05 -15.29
N THR A 214 -10.31 0.51 -15.82
CA THR A 214 -11.43 1.00 -15.01
C THR A 214 -12.04 -0.10 -14.13
N GLY A 215 -11.97 -1.36 -14.54
CA GLY A 215 -12.44 -2.50 -13.75
C GLY A 215 -11.64 -2.67 -12.46
N ILE A 216 -10.31 -2.56 -12.55
CA ILE A 216 -9.42 -2.63 -11.38
C ILE A 216 -9.65 -1.46 -10.43
N LEU A 217 -9.90 -0.26 -10.95
CA LEU A 217 -10.28 0.90 -10.11
C LEU A 217 -11.56 0.64 -9.32
N ILE A 218 -12.61 0.20 -10.01
CA ILE A 218 -13.92 -0.05 -9.40
C ILE A 218 -13.82 -1.15 -8.35
N LEU A 219 -13.17 -2.27 -8.69
CA LEU A 219 -12.94 -3.37 -7.76
C LEU A 219 -12.09 -2.94 -6.56
N GLY A 220 -11.03 -2.13 -6.78
CA GLY A 220 -10.19 -1.63 -5.70
C GLY A 220 -10.96 -0.76 -4.71
N VAL A 221 -11.82 0.13 -5.18
CA VAL A 221 -12.69 0.93 -4.29
C VAL A 221 -13.69 0.02 -3.57
N PHE A 222 -14.32 -0.90 -4.29
CA PHE A 222 -15.32 -1.82 -3.75
C PHE A 222 -14.76 -2.72 -2.64
N GLU A 223 -13.63 -3.39 -2.89
CA GLU A 223 -12.94 -4.23 -1.90
C GLU A 223 -12.49 -3.43 -0.68
N THR A 224 -11.96 -2.22 -0.89
CA THR A 224 -11.56 -1.33 0.21
C THR A 224 -12.74 -1.04 1.12
N ILE A 225 -13.90 -0.70 0.55
CA ILE A 225 -15.12 -0.43 1.31
C ILE A 225 -15.56 -1.68 2.08
N ILE A 226 -15.56 -2.84 1.44
CA ILE A 226 -15.95 -4.11 2.09
C ILE A 226 -15.03 -4.43 3.26
N PHE A 227 -13.71 -4.47 3.06
CA PHE A 227 -12.76 -4.78 4.13
C PHE A 227 -12.82 -3.75 5.25
N PHE A 228 -12.98 -2.47 4.91
CA PHE A 228 -13.15 -1.42 5.92
C PHE A 228 -14.43 -1.62 6.74
N MET A 229 -15.56 -1.92 6.10
CA MET A 229 -16.84 -2.12 6.78
C MET A 229 -16.82 -3.37 7.66
N ILE A 230 -16.26 -4.48 7.17
CA ILE A 230 -16.09 -5.71 7.94
C ILE A 230 -15.18 -5.45 9.15
N GLY A 231 -14.02 -4.83 8.94
CA GLY A 231 -13.09 -4.52 10.04
C GLY A 231 -13.71 -3.57 11.07
N TRP A 232 -14.45 -2.56 10.61
CA TRP A 232 -15.17 -1.64 11.47
C TRP A 232 -16.28 -2.32 12.29
N TYR A 233 -17.03 -3.25 11.68
CA TYR A 233 -18.07 -4.04 12.34
C TYR A 233 -17.50 -5.04 13.33
N LEU A 234 -16.49 -5.83 12.94
CA LEU A 234 -15.85 -6.82 13.81
C LEU A 234 -15.22 -6.19 15.03
N CYS A 235 -14.66 -4.98 14.93
CA CYS A 235 -14.14 -4.24 16.08
C CYS A 235 -15.23 -3.83 17.10
N LYS A 236 -16.53 -3.83 16.73
CA LYS A 236 -17.63 -3.57 17.67
C LYS A 236 -17.98 -4.82 18.50
N ILE A 237 -17.76 -6.01 17.96
CA ILE A 237 -18.01 -7.27 18.65
C ILE A 237 -16.85 -7.48 19.62
N LYS A 238 -17.13 -7.48 20.94
CA LYS A 238 -16.11 -7.77 21.95
C LYS A 238 -15.57 -9.18 21.72
N HIS A 239 -14.32 -9.28 21.31
CA HIS A 239 -13.64 -10.57 21.13
C HIS A 239 -12.86 -11.00 22.39
N TYR A 240 -12.87 -10.18 23.43
CA TYR A 240 -12.06 -10.37 24.62
C TYR A 240 -12.96 -10.44 25.85
N GLU A 241 -13.76 -11.50 25.90
CA GLU A 241 -14.17 -12.12 27.16
C GLU A 241 -13.25 -13.31 27.44
#